data_AF-X1Q420-F1
#
_entry.id   AF-X1Q420-F1
#
_cell.length_a   1.000
_cell.length_b   1.000
_cell.length_c   1.000
_cell.angle_alpha   90.00
_cell.angle_beta   90.00
_cell.angle_gamma   90.00
#
_symmetry.space_group_name_H-M   'P 1'
#
loop_
_entity.id
_entity.type
_entity.pdbx_description
1 polymer ?
#
loop_
_entity_poly.entity_id
_entity_poly.type
_entity_poly.pdbx_seq_one_letter_code
_entity_poly.pdbx_strand_id
1 'polypeptide(L)'
;MANRDPRSQVQIVPGDTVVISATSIPGNEALVNKTTDSLFRQGANVIYDRLAQVHVHGHGSREELKLLLSLVKPKFFVPVHGEYRHLSLHANLAQSMGIPRDNIFVLENGDVLELGQDSGKVVARTRVGVKYVSGLITGELDDVVLRDRKLLSRDGVVVVTIAVDAERGKLAGRPYIITRGFVDGGEEQTLIE
;
A
#
# COMPACT_ATOMS: atom_id res chain seq x y z
N MET A 1 -12.09 18.60 -6.56
CA MET A 1 -12.99 17.72 -5.76
C MET A 1 -13.90 18.60 -4.94
N ALA A 2 -15.19 18.33 -4.78
CA ALA A 2 -16.11 19.27 -4.12
C ALA A 2 -15.71 19.71 -2.69
N ASN A 3 -14.95 18.88 -1.97
CA ASN A 3 -14.43 19.18 -0.65
C ASN A 3 -13.28 20.20 -0.70
N ARG A 4 -13.54 21.45 -0.28
CA ARG A 4 -12.56 22.55 -0.14
C ARG A 4 -11.74 22.89 -1.40
N ASP A 5 -12.32 22.73 -2.58
CA ASP A 5 -11.70 23.13 -3.84
C ASP A 5 -12.47 24.29 -4.48
N PRO A 6 -11.96 25.52 -4.44
CA PRO A 6 -12.65 26.69 -5.00
C PRO A 6 -12.86 26.59 -6.52
N ARG A 7 -12.12 25.73 -7.21
CA ARG A 7 -12.23 25.52 -8.66
C ARG A 7 -13.22 24.42 -9.03
N SER A 8 -13.78 23.73 -8.04
CA SER A 8 -14.79 22.71 -8.25
C SER A 8 -16.12 23.34 -8.65
N GLN A 9 -16.77 22.78 -9.67
CA GLN A 9 -18.13 23.17 -10.08
C GLN A 9 -19.20 22.79 -9.05
N VAL A 10 -18.86 21.88 -8.13
CA VAL A 10 -19.69 21.46 -7.01
C VAL A 10 -19.03 21.93 -5.72
N GLN A 11 -19.76 22.62 -4.86
CA GLN A 11 -19.34 23.07 -3.54
C GLN A 11 -20.22 22.42 -2.48
N ILE A 12 -19.65 22.20 -1.30
CA ILE A 12 -20.39 21.66 -0.15
C ILE A 12 -20.96 22.83 0.63
N VAL A 13 -22.26 22.81 0.85
CA VAL A 13 -22.97 23.82 1.64
C VAL A 13 -23.54 23.21 2.93
N PRO A 14 -23.73 24.03 3.99
CA PRO A 14 -24.33 23.54 5.22
C PRO A 14 -25.70 22.89 4.97
N GLY A 15 -25.92 21.71 5.55
CA GLY A 15 -27.14 20.91 5.37
C GLY A 15 -27.03 19.82 4.30
N ASP A 16 -26.03 19.86 3.42
CA ASP A 16 -25.76 18.78 2.46
C ASP A 16 -25.58 17.45 3.17
N THR A 17 -26.07 16.37 2.57
CA THR A 17 -25.84 15.01 3.08
C THR A 17 -24.82 14.28 2.21
N VAL A 18 -23.72 13.85 2.82
CA VAL A 18 -22.66 13.09 2.15
C VAL A 18 -22.65 11.67 2.69
N VAL A 19 -22.84 10.70 1.79
CA VAL A 19 -22.80 9.27 2.14
C VAL A 19 -21.49 8.67 1.68
N ILE A 20 -20.67 8.22 2.64
CA ILE A 20 -19.45 7.46 2.39
C ILE A 20 -19.83 5.97 2.37
N SER A 21 -20.27 5.48 1.22
CA SER A 21 -20.65 4.07 0.99
C SER A 21 -19.41 3.17 0.74
N ALA A 22 -18.41 3.32 1.60
CA ALA A 22 -17.15 2.59 1.52
C ALA A 22 -16.53 2.41 2.90
N THR A 23 -15.70 1.38 3.03
CA THR A 23 -14.82 1.18 4.19
C THR A 23 -13.41 1.68 3.88
N SER A 24 -12.66 2.06 4.91
CA SER A 24 -11.25 2.43 4.73
C SER A 24 -10.44 1.19 4.41
N ILE A 25 -9.74 1.22 3.27
CA ILE A 25 -8.76 0.20 2.93
C ILE A 25 -7.53 0.40 3.84
N PRO A 26 -6.94 -0.67 4.41
CA PRO A 26 -5.75 -0.56 5.25
C PRO A 26 -4.66 0.32 4.63
N GLY A 27 -4.21 1.33 5.38
CA GLY A 27 -3.24 2.34 4.94
C GLY A 27 -3.83 3.68 4.50
N ASN A 28 -5.15 3.77 4.31
CA ASN A 28 -5.83 5.01 3.89
C ASN A 28 -6.65 5.69 5.01
N GLU A 29 -6.66 5.15 6.23
CA GLU A 29 -7.53 5.58 7.32
C GLU A 29 -7.34 7.07 7.65
N ALA A 30 -6.09 7.54 7.70
CA ALA A 30 -5.80 8.94 8.00
C ALA A 30 -6.37 9.91 6.96
N LEU A 31 -6.25 9.56 5.67
CA LEU A 31 -6.78 10.39 4.58
C LEU A 31 -8.31 10.42 4.58
N VAL A 32 -8.95 9.27 4.81
CA VAL A 32 -10.40 9.16 4.91
C VAL A 32 -10.91 9.96 6.11
N ASN A 33 -10.31 9.81 7.28
CA ASN A 33 -10.69 10.57 8.48
C ASN A 33 -10.54 12.08 8.27
N LYS A 34 -9.42 12.53 7.69
CA LYS A 34 -9.21 13.95 7.37
C LYS A 34 -10.28 14.50 6.41
N THR A 35 -10.70 13.68 5.45
CA THR A 35 -11.77 14.01 4.51
C THR A 35 -13.10 14.15 5.24
N THR A 36 -13.47 13.15 6.05
CA THR A 36 -14.69 13.15 6.88
C THR A 36 -14.75 14.37 7.81
N ASP A 37 -13.67 14.66 8.53
CA ASP A 37 -13.58 15.84 9.40
C ASP A 37 -13.78 17.14 8.61
N SER A 38 -13.22 17.22 7.41
CA SER A 38 -13.38 18.39 6.54
C SER A 38 -14.84 18.60 6.12
N LEU A 39 -15.55 17.51 5.81
CA LEU A 39 -16.98 17.54 5.47
C LEU A 39 -17.83 18.03 6.66
N PHE A 40 -17.59 17.49 7.86
CA PHE A 40 -18.26 17.97 9.08
C PHE A 40 -17.99 19.45 9.35
N ARG A 41 -16.74 19.92 9.19
CA ARG A 41 -16.39 21.34 9.36
C ARG A 41 -17.08 22.27 8.36
N GLN A 42 -17.56 21.75 7.22
CA GLN A 42 -18.35 22.52 6.24
C GLN A 42 -19.85 22.53 6.54
N GLY A 43 -20.29 21.88 7.63
CA GLY A 43 -21.70 21.81 8.02
C GLY A 43 -22.50 20.74 7.29
N ALA A 44 -21.84 19.79 6.63
CA ALA A 44 -22.50 18.66 6.00
C ALA A 44 -22.90 17.59 7.03
N ASN A 45 -24.01 16.90 6.77
CA ASN A 45 -24.41 15.68 7.44
C ASN A 45 -23.68 14.50 6.80
N VAL A 46 -22.75 13.87 7.52
CA VAL A 46 -21.93 12.78 6.94
C VAL A 46 -22.39 11.43 7.48
N ILE A 47 -22.83 10.54 6.59
CA ILE A 47 -23.19 9.16 6.89
C ILE A 47 -22.06 8.25 6.42
N TYR A 48 -21.51 7.43 7.31
CA TYR A 48 -20.40 6.54 7.02
C TYR A 48 -20.52 5.25 7.84
N ASP A 49 -19.69 4.25 7.52
CA ASP A 49 -19.79 2.85 7.98
C ASP A 49 -19.98 2.67 9.51
N ARG A 50 -19.38 3.54 10.35
CA ARG A 50 -19.57 3.43 11.82
C ARG A 50 -20.94 3.91 12.32
N LEU A 51 -21.62 4.77 11.55
CA LEU A 51 -22.91 5.36 11.91
C LEU A 51 -24.09 4.61 11.29
N ALA A 52 -23.90 4.03 10.12
CA ALA A 52 -24.95 3.31 9.40
C ALA A 52 -24.37 2.23 8.49
N GLN A 53 -25.13 1.18 8.25
CA GLN A 53 -24.77 0.09 7.34
C GLN A 53 -24.93 0.56 5.88
N VAL A 54 -23.99 1.37 5.41
CA VAL A 54 -23.97 1.94 4.06
C VAL A 54 -23.05 1.22 3.10
N HIS A 55 -22.35 0.18 3.58
CA HIS A 55 -21.43 -0.61 2.79
C HIS A 55 -21.50 -2.09 3.22
N VAL A 56 -21.19 -2.97 2.28
CA VAL A 56 -20.98 -4.40 2.52
C VAL A 56 -19.69 -4.82 1.84
N HIS A 57 -18.99 -5.79 2.41
CA HIS A 57 -17.78 -6.30 1.78
C HIS A 57 -18.10 -7.01 0.46
N GLY A 58 -17.26 -6.80 -0.55
CA GLY A 58 -17.35 -7.53 -1.83
C GLY A 58 -16.79 -8.96 -1.78
N HIS A 59 -16.24 -9.38 -0.63
CA HIS A 59 -15.70 -10.72 -0.41
C HIS A 59 -16.54 -11.47 0.61
N GLY A 60 -16.87 -12.72 0.32
CA GLY A 60 -17.64 -13.59 1.22
C GLY A 60 -16.93 -13.82 2.54
N SER A 61 -17.70 -13.84 3.62
CA SER A 61 -17.21 -14.15 4.96
C SER A 61 -17.08 -15.66 5.16
N ARG A 62 -16.67 -16.06 6.38
CA ARG A 62 -16.40 -17.46 6.72
C ARG A 62 -17.52 -18.43 6.32
N GLU A 63 -18.79 -18.07 6.51
CA GLU A 63 -19.90 -18.98 6.20
C GLU A 63 -20.16 -19.13 4.70
N GLU A 64 -19.97 -18.07 3.91
CA GLU A 64 -20.02 -18.13 2.45
C GLU A 64 -18.84 -18.94 1.88
N LEU A 65 -17.65 -18.82 2.48
CA LEU A 65 -16.51 -19.67 2.13
C LEU A 65 -16.81 -21.16 2.43
N LYS A 66 -17.42 -21.45 3.59
CA LYS A 66 -17.87 -22.81 3.90
C LYS A 66 -18.94 -23.32 2.95
N LEU A 67 -19.89 -22.47 2.57
CA LEU A 67 -20.91 -22.82 1.58
C LEU A 67 -20.26 -23.22 0.25
N LEU A 68 -19.27 -22.46 -0.22
CA LEU A 68 -18.55 -22.80 -1.44
C LEU A 68 -17.85 -24.16 -1.32
N LEU A 69 -17.13 -24.39 -0.23
CA LEU A 69 -16.42 -25.65 0.01
C LEU A 69 -17.36 -26.85 0.13
N SER A 70 -18.55 -26.69 0.73
CA SER A 70 -19.53 -27.76 0.87
C SER A 70 -20.24 -28.11 -0.44
N LEU A 71 -20.39 -27.13 -1.33
CA LEU A 71 -20.94 -27.32 -2.68
C LEU A 71 -19.92 -27.97 -3.63
N VAL A 72 -18.68 -27.47 -3.64
CA VAL A 72 -17.64 -27.92 -4.57
C VAL A 72 -17.03 -29.26 -4.16
N LYS A 73 -16.89 -29.52 -2.85
CA LYS A 73 -16.25 -30.73 -2.29
C LYS A 73 -14.90 -31.05 -2.96
N PRO A 74 -13.94 -30.13 -2.93
CA PRO A 74 -12.71 -30.28 -3.69
C PRO A 74 -11.82 -31.40 -3.13
N LYS A 75 -11.19 -32.17 -4.03
CA LYS A 75 -10.15 -33.17 -3.64
C LYS A 75 -8.89 -32.49 -3.09
N PHE A 76 -8.48 -31.39 -3.72
CA PHE A 76 -7.35 -30.56 -3.35
C PHE A 76 -7.80 -29.11 -3.19
N PHE A 77 -7.25 -28.39 -2.21
CA PHE A 77 -7.63 -27.01 -1.93
C PHE A 77 -6.41 -26.10 -1.86
N VAL A 78 -6.47 -24.98 -2.57
CA VAL A 78 -5.45 -23.94 -2.58
C VAL A 78 -6.15 -22.61 -2.24
N PRO A 79 -5.99 -22.07 -1.02
CA PRO A 79 -6.49 -20.74 -0.73
C PRO A 79 -5.71 -19.70 -1.55
N VAL A 80 -6.43 -18.79 -2.18
CA VAL A 80 -5.88 -17.70 -3.00
C VAL A 80 -6.44 -16.35 -2.56
N HIS A 81 -5.84 -15.26 -3.07
CA HIS A 81 -6.30 -13.88 -2.87
C HIS A 81 -6.35 -13.42 -1.40
N GLY A 82 -5.17 -13.23 -0.81
CA GLY A 82 -5.01 -12.59 0.50
C GLY A 82 -3.56 -12.66 0.98
N GLU A 83 -3.23 -11.85 1.99
CA GLU A 83 -1.97 -12.02 2.73
C GLU A 83 -1.90 -13.42 3.38
N TYR A 84 -0.68 -13.86 3.72
CA TYR A 84 -0.42 -15.20 4.26
C TYR A 84 -1.33 -15.60 5.43
N ARG A 85 -1.64 -14.66 6.33
CA ARG A 85 -2.57 -14.89 7.46
C ARG A 85 -3.98 -15.29 6.98
N HIS A 86 -4.48 -14.69 5.90
CA HIS A 86 -5.79 -15.03 5.35
C HIS A 86 -5.77 -16.42 4.71
N LEU A 87 -4.71 -16.72 3.95
CA LEU A 87 -4.54 -18.01 3.28
C LEU A 87 -4.46 -19.15 4.31
N SER A 88 -3.67 -18.95 5.37
CA SER A 88 -3.54 -19.89 6.48
C SER A 88 -4.88 -20.13 7.19
N LEU A 89 -5.65 -19.07 7.49
CA LEU A 89 -6.98 -19.22 8.11
C LEU A 89 -7.98 -19.92 7.18
N HIS A 90 -7.92 -19.68 5.87
CA HIS A 90 -8.79 -20.34 4.90
C HIS A 90 -8.41 -21.83 4.70
N ALA A 91 -7.12 -22.16 4.75
CA ALA A 91 -6.65 -23.55 4.80
C ALA A 91 -7.17 -24.27 6.05
N ASN A 92 -7.06 -23.64 7.22
CA ASN A 92 -7.60 -24.21 8.47
C ASN A 92 -9.12 -24.41 8.40
N LEU A 93 -9.84 -23.47 7.75
CA LEU A 93 -11.27 -23.59 7.52
C LEU A 93 -11.59 -24.81 6.63
N ALA A 94 -10.89 -24.96 5.51
CA ALA A 94 -11.03 -26.11 4.62
C ALA A 94 -10.74 -27.44 5.34
N GLN A 95 -9.70 -27.48 6.18
CA GLN A 95 -9.38 -28.64 7.00
C GLN A 95 -10.52 -28.97 7.98
N SER A 96 -11.08 -27.97 8.65
CA SER A 96 -12.20 -28.15 9.59
C SER A 96 -13.48 -28.67 8.91
N MET A 97 -13.58 -28.51 7.59
CA MET A 97 -14.67 -29.02 6.77
C MET A 97 -14.42 -30.43 6.22
N GLY A 98 -13.31 -31.07 6.62
CA GLY A 98 -13.02 -32.46 6.29
C GLY A 98 -12.10 -32.68 5.10
N ILE A 99 -11.53 -31.62 4.51
CA ILE A 99 -10.50 -31.77 3.48
C ILE A 99 -9.20 -32.22 4.19
N PRO A 100 -8.57 -33.34 3.78
CA PRO A 100 -7.33 -33.82 4.39
C PRO A 100 -6.23 -32.76 4.31
N ARG A 101 -5.44 -32.64 5.39
CA ARG A 101 -4.35 -31.65 5.47
C ARG A 101 -3.37 -31.75 4.31
N ASP A 102 -3.02 -32.98 3.92
CA ASP A 102 -2.08 -33.26 2.83
C ASP A 102 -2.60 -32.85 1.45
N ASN A 103 -3.89 -32.53 1.35
CA ASN A 103 -4.54 -32.05 0.14
C ASN A 103 -4.77 -30.52 0.16
N ILE A 104 -4.29 -29.81 1.19
CA ILE A 104 -4.43 -28.36 1.33
C ILE A 104 -3.05 -27.71 1.15
N PHE A 105 -2.92 -26.83 0.16
CA PHE A 105 -1.64 -26.20 -0.19
C PHE A 105 -1.72 -24.68 -0.01
N VAL A 106 -1.04 -24.16 1.01
CA VAL A 106 -0.82 -22.72 1.16
C VAL A 106 0.45 -22.37 0.40
N LEU A 107 0.29 -21.71 -0.75
CA LEU A 107 1.37 -21.42 -1.68
C LEU A 107 1.84 -19.96 -1.58
N GLU A 108 3.10 -19.72 -1.91
CA GLU A 108 3.63 -18.38 -2.16
C GLU A 108 3.71 -18.09 -3.67
N ASN A 109 3.81 -16.81 -4.02
CA ASN A 109 4.04 -16.41 -5.41
C ASN A 109 5.33 -17.09 -5.93
N GLY A 110 5.19 -17.78 -7.06
CA GLY A 110 6.26 -18.52 -7.71
C GLY A 110 6.28 -20.02 -7.42
N ASP A 111 5.56 -20.51 -6.41
CA ASP A 111 5.47 -21.95 -6.18
C ASP A 111 4.73 -22.66 -7.33
N VAL A 112 5.23 -23.83 -7.73
CA VAL A 112 4.64 -24.66 -8.79
C VAL A 112 4.03 -25.90 -8.15
N LEU A 113 2.69 -25.94 -8.12
CA LEU A 113 1.91 -27.09 -7.64
C LEU A 113 1.59 -28.01 -8.82
N GLU A 114 2.09 -29.23 -8.76
CA GLU A 114 1.68 -30.32 -9.66
C GLU A 114 0.51 -31.07 -9.02
N LEU A 115 -0.57 -31.26 -9.79
CA LEU A 115 -1.75 -32.00 -9.38
C LEU A 115 -1.93 -33.23 -10.30
N GLY A 116 -1.85 -34.41 -9.71
CA GLY A 116 -2.22 -35.67 -10.34
C GLY A 116 -3.62 -36.12 -9.93
N GLN A 117 -4.01 -37.30 -10.42
CA GLN A 117 -5.30 -37.88 -10.05
C GLN A 117 -5.40 -38.10 -8.54
N ASP A 118 -4.35 -38.59 -7.89
CA ASP A 118 -4.35 -39.02 -6.48
C ASP A 118 -3.40 -38.27 -5.54
N SER A 119 -2.52 -37.44 -6.08
CA SER A 119 -1.58 -36.67 -5.26
C SER A 119 -1.41 -35.25 -5.79
N GLY A 120 -1.11 -34.33 -4.89
CA GLY A 120 -0.66 -32.99 -5.22
C GLY A 120 0.67 -32.72 -4.53
N LYS A 121 1.61 -32.07 -5.23
CA LYS A 121 2.93 -31.78 -4.68
C LYS A 121 3.48 -30.48 -5.23
N VAL A 122 4.09 -29.67 -4.36
CA VAL A 122 4.90 -28.53 -4.81
C VAL A 122 6.21 -29.08 -5.35
N VAL A 123 6.44 -28.94 -6.66
CA VAL A 123 7.56 -29.58 -7.38
C VAL A 123 8.69 -28.63 -7.69
N ALA A 124 8.42 -27.33 -7.79
CA ALA A 124 9.41 -26.33 -8.14
C ALA A 124 8.99 -24.95 -7.62
N ARG A 125 9.91 -23.99 -7.77
CA ARG A 125 9.64 -22.56 -7.59
C ARG A 125 10.21 -21.80 -8.78
N THR A 126 9.39 -20.98 -9.42
CA THR A 126 9.80 -20.09 -10.49
C THR A 126 10.16 -18.71 -9.95
N ARG A 127 11.04 -18.00 -10.66
CA ARG A 127 11.42 -16.64 -10.29
C ARG A 127 10.23 -15.71 -10.56
N VAL A 128 9.76 -15.07 -9.51
CA VAL A 128 8.78 -13.98 -9.56
C VAL A 128 9.42 -12.71 -9.00
N GLY A 129 8.95 -11.56 -9.45
CA GLY A 129 9.45 -10.26 -9.00
C GLY A 129 8.35 -9.21 -9.08
N VAL A 130 8.53 -8.12 -8.35
CA VAL A 130 7.62 -6.97 -8.38
C VAL A 130 8.14 -5.99 -9.42
N LYS A 131 7.27 -5.59 -10.35
CA LYS A 131 7.54 -4.48 -11.27
C LYS A 131 6.82 -3.25 -10.76
N TYR A 132 7.53 -2.14 -10.68
CA TYR A 132 6.97 -0.87 -10.25
C TYR A 132 6.64 0.00 -11.47
N VAL A 133 5.61 0.83 -11.34
CA VAL A 133 5.20 1.78 -12.37
C VAL A 133 5.20 3.18 -11.76
N SER A 134 5.98 4.09 -12.34
CA SER A 134 6.10 5.47 -11.89
C SER A 134 6.07 6.42 -13.09
N GLY A 135 4.88 6.95 -13.41
CA GLY A 135 4.66 7.76 -14.60
C GLY A 135 4.95 6.97 -15.87
N LEU A 136 5.81 7.50 -16.75
CA LEU A 136 6.25 6.83 -17.98
C LEU A 136 7.30 5.74 -17.73
N ILE A 137 7.88 5.67 -16.51
CA ILE A 137 8.89 4.68 -16.17
C ILE A 137 8.17 3.42 -15.71
N THR A 138 8.22 2.38 -16.54
CA THR A 138 7.77 1.03 -16.24
C THR A 138 8.99 0.11 -16.16
N GLY A 139 9.16 -0.61 -15.04
CA GLY A 139 10.32 -1.49 -14.88
C GLY A 139 10.51 -2.03 -13.48
N GLU A 140 11.64 -2.71 -13.27
CA GLU A 140 12.16 -2.87 -11.91
C GLU A 140 12.66 -1.50 -11.48
N LEU A 141 11.96 -0.86 -10.55
CA LEU A 141 12.64 0.13 -9.74
C LEU A 141 13.64 -0.66 -8.90
N ASP A 142 14.92 -0.34 -9.07
CA ASP A 142 15.96 -0.89 -8.21
C ASP A 142 15.64 -0.53 -6.76
N ASP A 143 15.79 -1.48 -5.84
CA ASP A 143 15.58 -1.27 -4.40
C ASP A 143 16.39 -0.08 -3.89
N VAL A 144 17.53 0.22 -4.54
CA VAL A 144 18.36 1.41 -4.29
C VAL A 144 17.59 2.71 -4.47
N VAL A 145 16.81 2.86 -5.54
CA VAL A 145 16.07 4.12 -5.80
C VAL A 145 14.99 4.35 -4.75
N LEU A 146 14.27 3.30 -4.34
CA LEU A 146 13.27 3.40 -3.27
C LEU A 146 13.92 3.68 -1.91
N ARG A 147 15.07 3.07 -1.65
CA ARG A 147 15.87 3.32 -0.44
C ARG A 147 16.35 4.76 -0.38
N ASP A 148 16.90 5.29 -1.46
CA ASP A 148 17.38 6.68 -1.53
C ASP A 148 16.22 7.66 -1.33
N ARG A 149 15.07 7.42 -1.98
CA ARG A 149 13.86 8.22 -1.74
C ARG A 149 13.44 8.20 -0.27
N LYS A 150 13.50 7.04 0.39
CA LYS A 150 13.17 6.91 1.81
C LYS A 150 14.13 7.71 2.69
N LEU A 151 15.43 7.62 2.44
CA LEU A 151 16.45 8.39 3.17
C LEU A 151 16.24 9.89 2.97
N LEU A 152 16.11 10.35 1.73
CA LEU A 152 15.84 11.76 1.41
C LEU A 152 14.56 12.28 2.05
N SER A 153 13.50 11.46 2.10
CA SER A 153 12.22 11.85 2.71
C SER A 153 12.28 12.00 4.24
N ARG A 154 13.19 11.27 4.90
CA ARG A 154 13.33 11.26 6.36
C ARG A 154 14.39 12.24 6.84
N ASP A 155 15.53 12.29 6.15
CA ASP A 155 16.75 12.93 6.62
C ASP A 155 17.09 14.20 5.81
N GLY A 156 16.37 14.46 4.70
CA GLY A 156 16.70 15.55 3.78
C GLY A 156 18.00 15.29 3.01
N VAL A 157 18.59 16.34 2.47
CA VAL A 157 19.87 16.29 1.75
C VAL A 157 20.68 17.56 1.94
N VAL A 158 22.00 17.39 2.01
CA VAL A 158 22.99 18.46 2.00
C VAL A 158 23.88 18.27 0.78
N VAL A 159 23.97 19.28 -0.08
CA VAL A 159 24.79 19.27 -1.29
C VAL A 159 25.93 20.26 -1.10
N VAL A 160 27.16 19.75 -1.09
CA VAL A 160 28.38 20.56 -0.97
C VAL A 160 29.05 20.63 -2.34
N THR A 161 29.22 21.84 -2.87
CA THR A 161 29.87 22.11 -4.15
C THR A 161 31.23 22.75 -3.90
N ILE A 162 32.29 22.15 -4.45
CA ILE A 162 33.67 22.64 -4.32
C ILE A 162 34.25 22.82 -5.71
N ALA A 163 34.76 24.02 -6.01
CA ALA A 163 35.47 24.30 -7.24
C ALA A 163 36.99 24.20 -7.02
N VAL A 164 37.69 23.44 -7.86
CA VAL A 164 39.15 23.25 -7.80
C VAL A 164 39.78 23.75 -9.10
N ASP A 165 40.80 24.59 -8.98
CA ASP A 165 41.68 24.98 -10.08
C ASP A 165 42.56 23.78 -10.44
N ALA A 166 42.34 23.21 -11.63
CA ALA A 166 43.02 22.01 -12.10
C ALA A 166 44.53 22.22 -12.37
N GLU A 167 44.95 23.44 -12.70
CA GLU A 167 46.36 23.74 -12.96
C GLU A 167 47.13 23.96 -11.66
N ARG A 168 46.48 24.62 -10.68
CA ARG A 168 47.12 24.98 -9.40
C ARG A 168 46.90 23.95 -8.30
N GLY A 169 45.97 23.02 -8.48
CA GLY A 169 45.57 22.05 -7.45
C GLY A 169 44.99 22.70 -6.19
N LYS A 170 44.44 23.92 -6.31
CA LYS A 170 43.92 24.72 -5.19
C LYS A 170 42.43 24.98 -5.34
N LEU A 171 41.76 25.24 -4.23
CA LEU A 171 40.37 25.67 -4.24
C LEU A 171 40.23 26.99 -5.03
N ALA A 172 39.33 27.00 -6.00
CA ALA A 172 39.00 28.20 -6.79
C ALA A 172 38.08 29.17 -6.03
N GLY A 173 37.52 28.75 -4.90
CA GLY A 173 36.66 29.55 -4.04
C GLY A 173 36.26 28.80 -2.77
N ARG A 174 35.38 29.42 -1.97
CA ARG A 174 34.80 28.75 -0.79
C ARG A 174 33.81 27.66 -1.24
N PRO A 175 33.72 26.52 -0.51
CA PRO A 175 32.66 25.56 -0.71
C PRO A 175 31.27 26.21 -0.62
N TYR A 176 30.35 25.78 -1.46
CA TYR A 176 28.98 26.24 -1.47
C TYR A 176 28.05 25.11 -1.02
N ILE A 177 27.25 25.34 0.01
CA ILE A 177 26.41 24.33 0.65
C ILE A 177 24.94 24.68 0.43
N ILE A 178 24.16 23.71 -0.07
CA ILE A 178 22.70 23.81 -0.21
C ILE A 178 22.05 22.69 0.59
N THR A 179 21.08 23.03 1.42
CA THR A 179 20.27 22.06 2.18
C THR A 179 18.83 22.01 1.69
N ARG A 180 18.21 20.82 1.71
CA ARG A 180 16.77 20.63 1.46
C ARG A 180 16.20 19.63 2.45
N GLY A 181 15.17 20.04 3.19
CA GLY A 181 14.49 19.17 4.17
C GLY A 181 15.36 18.72 5.35
N PHE A 182 16.49 19.40 5.58
CA PHE A 182 17.46 19.08 6.64
C PHE A 182 17.31 20.00 7.86
N VAL A 183 17.27 21.32 7.65
CA VAL A 183 17.04 22.36 8.67
C VAL A 183 16.04 23.38 8.14
N ASP A 184 15.34 24.07 9.05
CA ASP A 184 14.43 25.15 8.68
C ASP A 184 15.23 26.39 8.24
N GLY A 185 14.77 27.09 7.21
CA GLY A 185 15.57 28.09 6.46
C GLY A 185 16.06 29.30 7.27
N GLY A 186 15.59 29.45 8.52
CA GLY A 186 16.02 30.50 9.45
C GLY A 186 17.29 30.19 10.26
N GLU A 187 17.72 28.92 10.32
CA GLU A 187 18.90 28.48 11.10
C GLU A 187 20.11 28.09 10.22
N GLU A 188 20.02 28.31 8.90
CA GLU A 188 21.00 27.84 7.90
C GLU A 188 22.43 28.33 8.15
N GLN A 189 22.65 29.53 8.70
CA GLN A 189 24.00 30.08 8.81
C GLN A 189 24.79 29.57 10.03
N THR A 190 24.13 29.24 11.14
CA THR A 190 24.82 28.90 12.40
C THR A 190 25.26 27.43 12.48
N LEU A 191 24.65 26.56 11.67
CA LEU A 191 24.90 25.10 11.66
C LEU A 191 25.79 24.62 10.51
N ILE A 192 26.00 25.47 9.49
CA ILE A 192 26.62 25.10 8.20
C ILE A 192 27.99 25.79 8.00
N GLU A 193 28.35 26.75 8.86
CA GLU A 193 29.73 27.28 9.00
C GLU A 193 30.61 26.39 9.89
#